data_AF-A0A8B7QKL0-F1
#
_entry.id   AF-A0A8B7QKL0-F1
#
_cell.length_a   1.000
_cell.length_b   1.000
_cell.length_c   1.000
_cell.angle_alpha   90.00
_cell.angle_beta   90.00
_cell.angle_gamma   90.00
#
_symmetry.space_group_name_H-M   'P 1'
#
loop_
_entity.id
_entity.type
_entity.pdbx_description
1 polymer ?
#
loop_
_entity_poly.entity_id
_entity_poly.type
_entity_poly.pdbx_seq_one_letter_code
_entity_poly.pdbx_strand_id
1 'polypeptide(L)'
;MAASSDKVIRLVPNTEQEAYTLRKICHQFKVDLWQPSSVSYVSEGTVTDVHIPQNGSRALLAFLQEAAIPHKILIEDLQNTLEKGSSLEAQRNRRSLSEYNYEVYHSLEEIQNWMHHLNNTHSGLIHMFSIGNSYEGRSLFVLKLGRRSRAYKRAVWIDCGIHAREWIGPAFCQWFVKE
;
A
#
# COMPACT_ATOMS: atom_id res chain seq x y z
N MET A 1 6.76 -30.06 -1.07
CA MET A 1 5.97 -29.43 -2.14
C MET A 1 5.90 -27.96 -1.80
N ALA A 2 6.45 -27.07 -2.64
CA ALA A 2 6.36 -25.64 -2.39
C ALA A 2 4.88 -25.23 -2.44
N ALA A 3 4.39 -24.60 -1.37
CA ALA A 3 3.02 -24.08 -1.33
C ALA A 3 2.87 -23.07 -2.48
N SER A 4 1.88 -23.28 -3.32
CA SER A 4 1.59 -22.45 -4.48
C SER A 4 1.05 -21.10 -4.03
N SER A 5 1.73 -20.02 -4.40
CA SER A 5 1.45 -18.64 -3.96
C SER A 5 1.09 -17.73 -5.14
N ASP A 6 0.46 -16.60 -4.83
CA ASP A 6 0.13 -15.55 -5.78
C ASP A 6 1.40 -14.90 -6.36
N LYS A 7 1.29 -14.35 -7.57
CA LYS A 7 2.41 -13.76 -8.30
C LYS A 7 2.16 -12.32 -8.70
N VAL A 8 3.24 -11.58 -8.89
CA VAL A 8 3.20 -10.26 -9.56
C VAL A 8 4.03 -10.35 -10.84
N ILE A 9 3.41 -10.00 -11.96
CA ILE A 9 4.01 -10.09 -13.30
C ILE A 9 3.99 -8.72 -13.96
N ARG A 10 5.11 -8.38 -14.60
CA ARG A 10 5.25 -7.21 -15.47
C ARG A 10 5.04 -7.60 -16.92
N LEU A 11 4.21 -6.82 -17.58
CA LEU A 11 3.88 -6.89 -19.00
C LEU A 11 4.19 -5.52 -19.62
N VAL A 12 4.80 -5.52 -20.80
CA VAL A 12 5.05 -4.30 -21.57
C VAL A 12 4.62 -4.59 -23.01
N PRO A 13 3.45 -4.10 -23.45
CA PRO A 13 3.03 -4.26 -24.85
C PRO A 13 4.02 -3.57 -25.77
N ASN A 14 4.50 -4.27 -26.79
CA ASN A 14 5.33 -3.69 -27.84
C ASN A 14 4.50 -3.12 -29.00
N THR A 15 3.20 -3.42 -29.03
CA THR A 15 2.28 -2.93 -30.05
C THR A 15 0.91 -2.61 -29.45
N GLU A 16 0.14 -1.75 -30.11
CA GLU A 16 -1.27 -1.50 -29.75
C GLU A 16 -2.16 -2.75 -29.81
N GLN A 17 -1.83 -3.72 -30.68
CA GLN A 17 -2.55 -4.99 -30.75
C GLN A 17 -2.31 -5.86 -29.50
N GLU A 18 -1.07 -5.90 -29.01
CA GLU A 18 -0.74 -6.54 -27.72
C GLU A 18 -1.44 -5.82 -26.58
N ALA A 19 -1.44 -4.48 -26.58
CA ALA A 19 -2.11 -3.69 -25.55
C ALA A 19 -3.62 -3.99 -25.51
N TYR A 20 -4.27 -4.03 -26.68
CA TYR A 20 -5.68 -4.42 -26.79
C TYR A 20 -5.95 -5.83 -26.26
N THR A 21 -5.06 -6.77 -26.58
CA THR A 21 -5.14 -8.16 -26.11
C THR A 21 -5.01 -8.23 -24.58
N LEU A 22 -4.02 -7.54 -24.00
CA LEU A 22 -3.85 -7.44 -22.55
C LEU A 22 -5.06 -6.83 -21.86
N ARG A 23 -5.66 -5.76 -22.41
CA ARG A 23 -6.86 -5.14 -21.83
C ARG A 23 -8.01 -6.14 -21.71
N LYS A 24 -8.26 -6.93 -22.76
CA LYS A 24 -9.28 -7.98 -22.75
C LYS A 24 -9.04 -9.04 -21.67
N ILE A 25 -7.81 -9.50 -21.57
CA ILE A 25 -7.42 -10.55 -20.63
C ILE A 25 -7.52 -10.06 -19.19
N CYS A 26 -7.05 -8.84 -18.91
CA CYS A 26 -7.16 -8.25 -17.58
C CYS A 26 -8.63 -8.19 -17.13
N HIS A 27 -9.54 -7.84 -18.05
CA HIS A 27 -10.98 -7.85 -17.79
C HIS A 27 -11.54 -9.27 -17.58
N GLN A 28 -11.15 -10.24 -18.42
CA GLN A 28 -11.63 -11.62 -18.36
C GLN A 28 -11.20 -12.32 -17.06
N PHE A 29 -9.94 -12.16 -16.66
CA PHE A 29 -9.38 -12.80 -15.48
C PHE A 29 -9.59 -11.99 -14.20
N LYS A 30 -10.17 -10.77 -14.29
CA LYS A 30 -10.36 -9.84 -13.18
C LYS A 30 -9.07 -9.68 -12.36
N VAL A 31 -7.97 -9.43 -13.05
CA VAL A 31 -6.65 -9.25 -12.41
C VAL A 31 -6.62 -7.97 -11.58
N ASP A 32 -5.84 -7.95 -10.51
CA ASP A 32 -5.57 -6.72 -9.77
C ASP A 32 -4.39 -5.98 -10.42
N LEU A 33 -4.66 -4.77 -10.92
CA LEU A 33 -3.64 -3.91 -11.51
C LEU A 33 -2.92 -3.11 -10.43
N TRP A 34 -1.60 -3.27 -10.39
CA TRP A 34 -0.70 -2.45 -9.56
C TRP A 34 -0.27 -1.21 -10.32
N GLN A 35 -0.01 -1.33 -11.62
CA GLN A 35 0.11 -0.19 -12.53
C GLN A 35 -0.26 -0.60 -13.96
N PRO A 36 -0.85 0.30 -14.77
CA PRO A 36 -1.41 1.59 -14.36
C PRO A 36 -2.67 1.42 -13.48
N SER A 37 -3.23 2.52 -12.99
CA SER A 37 -4.40 2.49 -12.08
C SER A 37 -5.71 2.00 -12.72
N SER A 38 -5.74 1.83 -14.05
CA SER A 38 -6.88 1.32 -14.80
C SER A 38 -6.44 0.60 -16.07
N VAL A 39 -7.15 -0.46 -16.43
CA VAL A 39 -6.97 -1.19 -17.70
C VAL A 39 -7.07 -0.25 -18.91
N SER A 40 -7.86 0.82 -18.82
CA SER A 40 -8.02 1.80 -19.90
C SER A 40 -6.73 2.55 -20.26
N TYR A 41 -5.76 2.59 -19.35
CA TYR A 41 -4.47 3.26 -19.56
C TYR A 41 -3.40 2.35 -20.15
N VAL A 42 -3.68 1.06 -20.35
CA VAL A 42 -2.74 0.14 -20.98
C VAL A 42 -2.68 0.45 -22.48
N SER A 43 -1.56 0.99 -22.95
CA SER A 43 -1.24 1.25 -24.36
C SER A 43 0.12 0.64 -24.73
N GLU A 44 0.53 0.76 -25.99
CA GLU A 44 1.90 0.45 -26.41
C GLU A 44 2.94 1.13 -25.51
N GLY A 45 3.96 0.36 -25.10
CA GLY A 45 5.05 0.79 -24.22
C GLY A 45 4.68 0.96 -22.74
N THR A 46 3.39 0.81 -22.37
CA THR A 46 2.96 1.01 -20.98
C THR A 46 3.41 -0.14 -20.08
N VAL A 47 4.18 0.17 -19.04
CA VAL A 47 4.53 -0.80 -17.99
C VAL A 47 3.28 -1.19 -17.22
N THR A 48 2.92 -2.47 -17.32
CA THR A 48 1.72 -3.03 -16.73
C THR A 48 2.09 -4.11 -15.72
N ASP A 49 1.96 -3.82 -14.43
CA ASP A 49 2.19 -4.81 -13.37
C ASP A 49 0.85 -5.31 -12.85
N VAL A 50 0.69 -6.64 -12.85
CA VAL A 50 -0.53 -7.33 -12.46
C VAL A 50 -0.25 -8.30 -11.32
N HIS A 51 -1.07 -8.23 -10.28
CA HIS A 51 -1.21 -9.31 -9.31
C HIS A 51 -2.16 -10.36 -9.84
N ILE A 52 -1.72 -11.62 -9.77
CA ILE A 52 -2.44 -12.75 -10.33
C ILE A 52 -2.62 -13.81 -9.23
N PRO A 53 -3.88 -14.13 -8.89
CA PRO A 53 -4.19 -15.22 -7.99
C PRO A 53 -3.64 -16.55 -8.48
N GLN A 54 -3.26 -17.42 -7.55
CA GLN A 54 -2.70 -18.74 -7.84
C GLN A 54 -3.51 -19.54 -8.87
N ASN A 55 -4.84 -19.58 -8.74
CA ASN A 55 -5.73 -20.31 -9.65
C ASN A 55 -5.72 -19.76 -11.09
N GLY A 56 -5.48 -18.46 -11.28
CA GLY A 56 -5.42 -17.79 -12.58
C GLY A 56 -4.02 -17.81 -13.21
N SER A 57 -2.98 -17.98 -12.39
CA SER A 57 -1.58 -17.86 -12.82
C SER A 57 -1.23 -18.81 -13.97
N ARG A 58 -1.64 -20.09 -13.90
CA ARG A 58 -1.32 -21.09 -14.92
C ARG A 58 -1.98 -20.78 -16.27
N ALA A 59 -3.27 -20.42 -16.26
CA ALA A 59 -4.02 -20.13 -17.48
C ALA A 59 -3.51 -18.83 -18.14
N LEU A 60 -3.24 -17.80 -17.34
CA LEU A 60 -2.72 -16.54 -17.83
C LEU A 60 -1.30 -16.68 -18.38
N LEU A 61 -0.40 -17.38 -17.68
CA LEU A 61 0.96 -17.63 -18.16
C LEU A 61 0.97 -18.44 -19.46
N ALA A 62 0.14 -19.47 -19.57
CA ALA A 62 0.00 -20.25 -20.79
C ALA A 62 -0.50 -19.37 -21.96
N PHE A 63 -1.49 -18.51 -21.70
CA PHE A 63 -1.99 -17.57 -22.69
C PHE A 63 -0.88 -16.59 -23.14
N LEU A 64 -0.14 -15.99 -22.20
CA LEU A 64 0.93 -15.05 -22.51
C LEU A 64 2.02 -15.71 -23.37
N GLN A 65 2.33 -16.98 -23.09
CA GLN A 65 3.25 -17.78 -23.90
C GLN A 65 2.70 -18.04 -25.31
N GLU A 66 1.44 -18.45 -25.43
CA GLU A 66 0.79 -18.72 -26.73
C GLU A 66 0.67 -17.45 -27.59
N ALA A 67 0.33 -16.31 -26.97
CA ALA A 67 0.25 -15.02 -27.63
C ALA A 67 1.62 -14.37 -27.89
N ALA A 68 2.72 -15.03 -27.51
CA ALA A 68 4.09 -14.51 -27.60
C ALA A 68 4.28 -13.12 -26.94
N ILE A 69 3.52 -12.84 -25.88
CA ILE A 69 3.61 -11.57 -25.15
C ILE A 69 4.75 -11.68 -24.13
N PRO A 70 5.82 -10.87 -24.25
CA PRO A 70 6.93 -10.91 -23.31
C PRO A 70 6.47 -10.45 -21.92
N HIS A 71 6.94 -11.17 -20.90
CA HIS A 71 6.59 -10.90 -19.52
C HIS A 71 7.76 -11.20 -18.59
N LYS A 72 7.76 -10.53 -17.43
CA LYS A 72 8.74 -10.75 -16.37
C LYS A 72 8.02 -11.01 -15.06
N ILE A 73 8.35 -12.10 -14.38
CA ILE A 73 7.89 -12.32 -13.01
C ILE A 73 8.67 -11.38 -12.09
N LEU A 74 7.97 -10.48 -11.41
CA LEU A 74 8.55 -9.56 -10.43
C LEU A 74 8.59 -10.19 -9.04
N ILE A 75 7.50 -10.85 -8.65
CA ILE A 75 7.34 -11.54 -7.37
C ILE A 75 6.81 -12.94 -7.65
N GLU A 76 7.63 -13.94 -7.35
CA GLU A 76 7.31 -15.35 -7.56
C GLU A 76 6.39 -15.92 -6.47
N ASP A 77 6.50 -15.39 -5.26
CA ASP A 77 5.75 -15.81 -4.08
C ASP A 77 5.37 -14.57 -3.26
N LEU A 78 4.16 -14.06 -3.52
CA LEU A 78 3.65 -12.86 -2.84
C LEU A 78 3.37 -13.15 -1.36
N GLN A 79 2.85 -14.33 -1.02
CA GLN A 79 2.58 -14.73 0.36
C GLN A 79 3.85 -14.69 1.22
N ASN A 80 4.93 -15.31 0.77
CA ASN A 80 6.23 -15.28 1.47
C ASN A 80 6.79 -13.86 1.59
N THR A 81 6.54 -13.01 0.60
CA THR A 81 6.96 -11.59 0.65
C THR A 81 6.21 -10.83 1.75
N LEU A 82 4.89 -11.05 1.88
CA LEU A 82 4.06 -10.46 2.93
C LEU A 82 4.44 -11.00 4.32
N GLU A 83 4.66 -12.31 4.44
CA GLU A 83 5.07 -12.97 5.69
C GLU A 83 6.45 -12.53 6.18
N LYS A 84 7.39 -12.27 5.27
CA LYS A 84 8.69 -11.65 5.62
C LYS A 84 8.52 -10.22 6.12
N GLY A 85 7.56 -9.48 5.58
CA GLY A 85 7.20 -8.16 6.08
C GLY A 85 6.60 -8.20 7.48
N SER A 86 5.64 -9.11 7.72
CA SER A 86 4.92 -9.24 9.00
C SER A 86 5.72 -9.96 10.10
N SER A 87 6.66 -10.84 9.75
CA SER A 87 7.53 -11.48 10.75
C SER A 87 8.47 -10.49 11.45
N LEU A 88 8.80 -9.35 10.81
CA LEU A 88 9.45 -8.21 11.47
C LEU A 88 8.53 -7.55 12.52
N GLU A 89 7.21 -7.64 12.36
CA GLU A 89 6.20 -7.21 13.33
C GLU A 89 6.12 -8.20 14.51
N ALA A 90 6.13 -9.52 14.24
CA ALA A 90 5.99 -10.57 15.26
C ALA A 90 7.20 -10.75 16.20
N GLN A 91 8.42 -10.36 15.78
CA GLN A 91 9.61 -10.43 16.64
C GLN A 91 9.65 -9.36 17.75
N ARG A 92 8.62 -8.51 17.84
CA ARG A 92 8.61 -7.34 18.72
C ARG A 92 7.75 -7.59 19.97
N ASN A 93 8.40 -8.05 21.03
CA ASN A 93 7.90 -7.94 22.41
C ASN A 93 7.82 -6.45 22.84
N ARG A 94 6.88 -5.67 22.29
CA ARG A 94 6.75 -4.22 22.56
C ARG A 94 5.72 -3.94 23.63
N ARG A 95 6.18 -4.02 24.88
CA ARG A 95 5.37 -3.65 26.05
C ARG A 95 5.44 -2.15 26.38
N SER A 96 6.17 -1.34 25.62
CA SER A 96 6.37 0.09 25.89
C SER A 96 6.24 0.97 24.65
N LEU A 97 5.41 2.02 24.74
CA LEU A 97 5.27 3.09 23.73
C LEU A 97 6.56 3.94 23.57
N SER A 98 7.52 3.83 24.50
CA SER A 98 8.83 4.49 24.37
C SER A 98 9.70 3.90 23.26
N GLU A 99 9.34 2.73 22.72
CA GLU A 99 10.10 2.00 21.69
C GLU A 99 9.34 1.92 20.35
N TYR A 100 8.51 2.92 20.03
CA TYR A 100 7.93 3.02 18.69
C TYR A 100 9.05 3.06 17.64
N ASN A 101 9.04 2.15 16.67
CA ASN A 101 10.08 2.07 15.65
C ASN A 101 9.44 2.34 14.31
N TYR A 102 9.96 3.37 13.68
CA TYR A 102 9.44 3.98 12.46
C TYR A 102 9.98 3.32 11.19
N GLU A 103 10.75 2.22 11.32
CA GLU A 103 11.38 1.48 10.23
C GLU A 103 10.62 0.19 9.88
N VAL A 104 9.41 0.01 10.41
CA VAL A 104 8.48 -1.07 10.00
C VAL A 104 7.09 -0.51 9.77
N TYR A 105 6.25 -1.32 9.14
CA TYR A 105 4.82 -1.08 9.03
C TYR A 105 4.11 -1.43 10.35
N HIS A 106 3.02 -0.72 10.59
CA HIS A 106 2.21 -0.86 11.80
C HIS A 106 0.75 -1.01 11.41
N SER A 107 0.02 -1.81 12.17
CA SER A 107 -1.43 -1.91 12.06
C SER A 107 -2.13 -0.58 12.38
N LEU A 108 -3.38 -0.43 11.94
CA LEU A 108 -4.17 0.76 12.25
C LEU A 108 -4.30 1.00 13.76
N GLU A 109 -4.46 -0.07 14.54
CA GLU A 109 -4.57 0.00 16.00
C GLU A 109 -3.28 0.55 16.63
N GLU A 110 -2.12 0.05 16.21
CA GLU A 110 -0.82 0.54 16.68
C GLU A 110 -0.59 2.00 16.31
N ILE A 111 -0.99 2.41 15.10
CA ILE A 111 -0.91 3.82 14.67
C ILE A 111 -1.81 4.69 15.54
N GLN A 112 -3.06 4.28 15.82
CA GLN A 112 -3.95 5.05 16.68
C GLN A 112 -3.43 5.16 18.12
N ASN A 113 -2.91 4.07 18.68
CA ASN A 113 -2.26 4.07 19.99
C ASN A 113 -1.06 5.01 20.04
N TRP A 114 -0.25 5.05 18.97
CA TRP A 114 0.84 6.00 18.80
C TRP A 114 0.36 7.46 18.73
N MET A 115 -0.71 7.75 17.98
CA MET A 115 -1.29 9.10 17.91
C MET A 115 -1.77 9.57 19.29
N HIS A 116 -2.47 8.71 20.03
CA HIS A 116 -2.92 8.99 21.40
C HIS A 116 -1.73 9.23 22.34
N HIS A 117 -0.68 8.42 22.23
CA HIS A 117 0.54 8.57 23.01
C HIS A 117 1.20 9.94 22.78
N LEU A 118 1.41 10.32 21.51
CA LEU A 118 2.01 11.60 21.15
C LEU A 118 1.19 12.80 21.63
N ASN A 119 -0.14 12.72 21.50
CA ASN A 119 -1.03 13.75 22.01
C ASN A 119 -0.88 13.96 23.53
N ASN A 120 -0.67 12.88 24.28
CA ASN A 120 -0.54 12.93 25.73
C ASN A 120 0.86 13.41 26.17
N THR A 121 1.92 12.93 25.51
CA THR A 121 3.31 13.24 25.90
C THR A 121 3.83 14.56 25.35
N HIS A 122 3.27 15.05 24.22
CA HIS A 122 3.70 16.28 23.55
C HIS A 122 2.56 17.29 23.41
N SER A 123 1.65 17.37 24.38
CA SER A 123 0.42 18.18 24.35
C SER A 123 0.62 19.69 24.11
N GLY A 124 1.81 20.22 24.36
CA GLY A 124 2.17 21.61 24.03
C GLY A 124 2.43 21.88 22.55
N LEU A 125 2.64 20.82 21.75
CA LEU A 125 2.98 20.89 20.32
C LEU A 125 1.99 20.11 19.44
N ILE A 126 1.53 18.95 19.91
CA ILE A 126 0.68 18.02 19.16
C ILE A 126 -0.72 18.05 19.76
N HIS A 127 -1.72 18.21 18.91
CA HIS A 127 -3.12 18.14 19.28
C HIS A 127 -3.87 17.19 18.34
N MET A 128 -4.38 16.09 18.89
CA MET A 128 -5.17 15.12 18.17
C MET A 128 -6.66 15.45 18.25
N PHE A 129 -7.38 15.31 17.15
CA PHE A 129 -8.83 15.47 17.10
C PHE A 129 -9.42 14.62 15.98
N SER A 130 -10.71 14.26 16.11
CA SER A 130 -11.44 13.55 15.06
C SER A 130 -12.07 14.54 14.09
N ILE A 131 -12.03 14.22 12.79
CA ILE A 131 -12.72 14.97 11.72
C ILE A 131 -13.97 14.25 11.20
N GLY A 132 -14.31 13.09 11.75
CA GLY A 132 -15.46 12.28 11.33
C GLY A 132 -15.24 10.80 11.59
N ASN A 133 -16.04 9.97 10.91
CA ASN A 133 -15.95 8.52 10.99
C ASN A 133 -15.84 7.91 9.58
N SER A 134 -15.15 6.77 9.47
CA SER A 134 -15.13 5.94 8.27
C SER A 134 -16.49 5.28 8.04
N TYR A 135 -16.65 4.62 6.89
CA TYR A 135 -17.84 3.81 6.58
C TYR A 135 -18.11 2.75 7.66
N GLU A 136 -17.07 2.11 8.18
CA GLU A 136 -17.17 1.10 9.24
C GLU A 136 -17.25 1.70 10.66
N GLY A 137 -17.45 3.02 10.77
CA GLY A 137 -17.66 3.71 12.04
C GLY A 137 -16.39 4.01 12.84
N ARG A 138 -15.20 3.85 12.28
CA ARG A 138 -13.94 4.17 12.97
C ARG A 138 -13.65 5.67 12.90
N SER A 139 -13.22 6.28 13.99
CA SER A 139 -12.88 7.71 14.00
C SER A 139 -11.69 8.02 13.10
N LEU A 140 -11.81 9.12 12.34
CA LEU A 140 -10.78 9.65 11.47
C LEU A 140 -9.97 10.71 12.23
N PHE A 141 -8.82 10.32 12.77
CA PHE A 141 -7.99 11.20 13.58
C PHE A 141 -7.03 12.03 12.73
N VAL A 142 -6.79 13.26 13.18
CA VAL A 142 -5.78 14.19 12.64
C VAL A 142 -4.88 14.63 13.78
N LEU A 143 -3.57 14.68 13.53
CA LEU A 143 -2.60 15.36 14.39
C LEU A 143 -2.34 16.76 13.86
N LYS A 144 -2.69 17.77 14.65
CA LYS A 144 -2.26 19.16 14.40
C LYS A 144 -0.96 19.42 15.13
N LEU A 145 0.09 19.67 14.36
CA LEU A 145 1.43 20.00 14.87
C LEU A 145 1.62 21.52 14.87
N GLY A 146 2.10 22.06 15.98
CA GLY A 146 2.57 23.44 16.06
C GLY A 146 2.12 24.18 17.31
N ARG A 147 3.02 25.03 17.82
CA ARG A 147 2.73 25.89 18.98
C ARG A 147 1.66 26.92 18.65
N ARG A 148 0.72 27.12 19.58
CA ARG A 148 -0.34 28.15 19.56
C ARG A 148 0.23 29.54 19.87
N SER A 149 1.23 29.98 19.12
CA SER A 149 1.90 31.28 19.35
C SER A 149 1.15 32.48 18.76
N ARG A 150 0.23 32.25 17.82
CA ARG A 150 -0.58 33.29 17.15
C ARG A 150 -1.96 32.74 16.81
N ALA A 151 -2.97 33.61 16.75
CA ALA A 151 -4.34 33.25 16.39
C ALA A 151 -4.45 32.70 14.96
N TYR A 152 -3.71 33.29 14.02
CA TYR A 152 -3.69 32.88 12.62
C TYR A 152 -2.27 32.50 12.19
N LYS A 153 -2.12 31.25 11.74
CA LYS A 153 -0.90 30.71 11.14
C LYS A 153 -1.28 30.01 9.86
N ARG A 154 -0.45 30.15 8.83
CA ARG A 154 -0.58 29.31 7.62
C ARG A 154 -0.41 27.85 8.03
N ALA A 155 -1.21 26.99 7.42
CA ALA A 155 -1.18 25.55 7.67
C ALA A 155 -0.86 24.83 6.36
N VAL A 156 -0.19 23.69 6.49
CA VAL A 156 0.03 22.73 5.42
C VAL A 156 -0.74 21.47 5.82
N TRP A 157 -1.51 20.93 4.88
CA TRP A 157 -2.20 19.66 5.06
C TRP A 157 -1.36 18.56 4.41
N ILE A 158 -1.16 17.47 5.16
CA ILE A 158 -0.48 16.27 4.69
C ILE A 158 -1.36 15.11 5.12
N ASP A 159 -1.81 14.31 4.15
CA ASP A 159 -2.51 13.06 4.39
C ASP A 159 -1.74 11.88 3.80
N CYS A 160 -1.99 10.71 4.36
CA CYS A 160 -1.38 9.45 3.98
C CYS A 160 -2.42 8.33 4.10
N GLY A 161 -2.28 7.27 3.30
CA GLY A 161 -3.12 6.08 3.43
C GLY A 161 -4.51 6.21 2.80
N ILE A 162 -4.69 7.10 1.82
CA ILE A 162 -5.92 7.13 1.00
C ILE A 162 -6.13 5.78 0.28
N HIS A 163 -5.06 5.18 -0.23
CA HIS A 163 -5.11 3.82 -0.80
C HIS A 163 -4.54 2.79 0.19
N ALA A 164 -5.35 1.79 0.52
CA ALA A 164 -5.03 0.82 1.58
C ALA A 164 -3.75 -0.01 1.34
N ARG A 165 -3.35 -0.21 0.08
CA ARG A 165 -2.18 -1.02 -0.30
C ARG A 165 -0.86 -0.25 -0.33
N GLU A 166 -0.90 1.07 -0.17
CA GLU A 166 0.28 1.94 -0.23
C GLU A 166 0.87 2.14 1.19
N TRP A 167 1.31 1.06 1.84
CA TRP A 167 1.72 1.06 3.26
C TRP A 167 2.87 2.02 3.58
N ILE A 168 3.68 2.37 2.60
CA ILE A 168 4.75 3.38 2.73
C ILE A 168 4.19 4.78 3.01
N GLY A 169 2.97 5.09 2.56
CA GLY A 169 2.31 6.36 2.83
C GLY A 169 2.11 6.59 4.33
N PRO A 170 1.31 5.77 5.03
CA PRO A 170 1.15 5.88 6.48
C PRO A 170 2.47 5.85 7.25
N ALA A 171 3.45 5.03 6.83
CA ALA A 171 4.77 5.00 7.45
C ALA A 171 5.51 6.34 7.33
N PHE A 172 5.46 6.98 6.15
CA PHE A 172 6.02 8.33 5.95
C PHE A 172 5.37 9.36 6.87
N CYS A 173 4.05 9.41 6.99
CA CYS A 173 3.39 10.37 7.88
C CYS A 173 3.83 10.20 9.35
N GLN A 174 4.02 8.96 9.81
CA GLN A 174 4.52 8.70 11.16
C GLN A 174 5.95 9.20 11.34
N TRP A 175 6.82 8.93 10.35
CA TRP A 175 8.19 9.44 10.33
C TRP A 175 8.22 10.97 10.32
N PHE A 176 7.40 11.61 9.49
CA PHE A 176 7.30 13.06 9.40
C PHE A 176 6.91 13.71 10.73
N VAL A 177 6.00 13.11 11.49
CA VAL A 177 5.57 13.63 12.81
C VAL A 177 6.65 13.47 13.88
N LYS A 178 7.53 12.48 13.73
CA LYS A 178 8.65 12.21 14.64
C LYS A 178 9.79 13.23 14.48
N GLU A 179 10.08 13.67 13.25
CA GLU A 179 11.11 14.66 12.93
C GLU A 179 10.68 16.10 13.27
#